data_AF-A0A5R9KWH7-F1
#
_entry.id   AF-A0A5R9KWH7-F1
#
_cell.length_a   1.000
_cell.length_b   1.000
_cell.length_c   1.000
_cell.angle_alpha   90.00
_cell.angle_beta   90.00
_cell.angle_gamma   90.00
#
_symmetry.space_group_name_H-M   'P 1'
#
loop_
_entity.id
_entity.type
_entity.pdbx_description
1 polymer ?
#
loop_
_entity_poly.entity_id
_entity_poly.type
_entity_poly.pdbx_seq_one_letter_code
_entity_poly.pdbx_strand_id
1 'polypeptide(L)'
;MISQLEEIKETLFKYFETRIDLFKIETRDKIERAVVMAVYGALLLCVALTILILVVILIGTFLNRWLHSDYLGFLILLGVFVLKLVIWIVWKEAFVRMIRNVIVRFTKEKE
;
A
#
# COMPACT_ATOMS: atom_id res chain seq x y z
N MET A 1 -3.14 -48.01 33.66
CA MET A 1 -2.90 -47.63 32.24
C MET A 1 -3.80 -46.48 31.78
N ILE A 2 -5.07 -46.42 32.18
CA ILE A 2 -6.00 -45.34 31.79
C ILE A 2 -5.66 -43.99 32.47
N SER A 3 -5.16 -43.99 33.72
CA SER A 3 -4.79 -42.78 34.46
C SER A 3 -3.63 -41.98 33.83
N GLN A 4 -2.67 -42.65 33.20
CA GLN A 4 -1.53 -42.02 32.55
C GLN A 4 -1.94 -41.28 31.26
N LEU A 5 -2.96 -41.79 30.57
CA LEU A 5 -3.54 -41.14 29.40
C LEU A 5 -4.25 -39.83 29.77
N GLU A 6 -4.83 -39.78 30.97
CA GLU A 6 -5.55 -38.62 31.49
C GLU A 6 -4.57 -37.50 31.89
N GLU A 7 -3.47 -37.83 32.57
CA GLU A 7 -2.38 -36.88 32.89
C GLU A 7 -1.71 -36.30 31.63
N ILE A 8 -1.47 -37.13 30.61
CA ILE A 8 -0.87 -36.68 29.34
C ILE A 8 -1.84 -35.74 28.61
N LYS A 9 -3.14 -36.06 28.60
CA LYS A 9 -4.17 -35.22 27.98
C LYS A 9 -4.29 -33.87 28.70
N GLU A 10 -4.26 -33.87 30.03
CA GLU A 10 -4.35 -32.65 30.84
C GLU A 10 -3.13 -31.75 30.67
N THR A 11 -1.94 -32.34 30.61
CA THR A 11 -0.68 -31.62 30.34
C THR A 11 -0.65 -31.04 28.94
N LEU A 12 -1.11 -31.80 27.92
CA LEU A 12 -1.23 -31.32 26.55
C LEU A 12 -2.26 -30.20 26.44
N PHE A 13 -3.40 -30.30 27.12
CA PHE A 13 -4.41 -29.25 27.15
C PHE A 13 -3.86 -27.96 27.76
N LYS A 14 -3.15 -28.03 28.89
CA LYS A 14 -2.46 -26.88 29.50
C LYS A 14 -1.44 -26.24 28.56
N TYR A 15 -0.69 -27.06 27.82
CA TYR A 15 0.30 -26.58 26.86
C TYR A 15 -0.36 -25.90 25.65
N PHE A 16 -1.45 -26.47 25.14
CA PHE A 16 -2.27 -25.88 24.08
C PHE A 16 -2.92 -24.57 24.52
N GLU A 17 -3.44 -24.50 25.72
CA GLU A 17 -4.04 -23.30 26.31
C GLU A 17 -3.00 -22.18 26.43
N THR A 18 -1.81 -22.50 26.94
CA THR A 18 -0.69 -21.56 27.04
C THR A 18 -0.21 -21.09 25.66
N ARG A 19 -0.17 -21.98 24.67
CA ARG A 19 0.18 -21.65 23.27
C ARG A 19 -0.87 -20.77 22.61
N ILE A 20 -2.15 -21.04 22.82
CA ILE A 20 -3.26 -20.23 22.29
C ILE A 20 -3.23 -18.84 22.92
N ASP A 21 -2.94 -18.73 24.20
CA ASP A 21 -2.86 -17.44 24.90
C ASP A 21 -1.66 -16.62 24.41
N LEU A 22 -0.49 -17.25 24.25
CA LEU A 22 0.68 -16.64 23.60
C LEU A 22 0.38 -16.20 22.16
N PHE A 23 -0.33 -17.02 21.39
CA PHE A 23 -0.71 -16.68 20.01
C PHE A 23 -1.68 -15.50 19.98
N LYS A 24 -2.62 -15.42 20.93
CA LYS A 24 -3.55 -14.29 21.07
C LYS A 24 -2.82 -13.00 21.42
N ILE A 25 -1.80 -13.05 22.28
CA ILE A 25 -0.97 -11.91 22.63
C ILE A 25 -0.13 -11.45 21.43
N GLU A 26 0.55 -12.36 20.73
CA GLU A 26 1.34 -12.02 19.53
C GLU A 26 0.47 -11.48 18.39
N THR A 27 -0.72 -12.04 18.20
CA THR A 27 -1.63 -11.61 17.13
C THR A 27 -2.21 -10.23 17.45
N ARG A 28 -2.54 -9.95 18.72
CA ARG A 28 -2.96 -8.60 19.15
C ARG A 28 -1.85 -7.58 18.91
N ASP A 29 -0.62 -7.90 19.25
CA ASP A 29 0.50 -6.97 19.12
C ASP A 29 0.86 -6.70 17.64
N LYS A 30 0.74 -7.71 16.75
CA LYS A 30 0.87 -7.53 15.29
C LYS A 30 -0.29 -6.73 14.69
N ILE A 31 -1.52 -7.00 15.11
CA ILE A 31 -2.70 -6.25 14.64
C ILE A 31 -2.60 -4.80 15.10
N GLU A 32 -2.24 -4.56 16.35
CA GLU A 32 -2.08 -3.22 16.91
C GLU A 32 -1.01 -2.44 16.14
N ARG A 33 0.16 -3.05 15.89
CA ARG A 33 1.21 -2.43 15.06
C ARG A 33 0.76 -2.15 13.64
N ALA A 34 0.05 -3.09 13.02
CA ALA A 34 -0.47 -2.93 11.66
C ALA A 34 -1.53 -1.81 11.57
N VAL A 35 -2.43 -1.73 12.55
CA VAL A 35 -3.46 -0.68 12.63
C VAL A 35 -2.82 0.68 12.88
N VAL A 36 -1.86 0.78 13.81
CA VAL A 36 -1.13 2.02 14.06
C VAL A 36 -0.37 2.48 12.81
N MET A 37 0.29 1.57 12.10
CA MET A 37 0.99 1.88 10.86
C MET A 37 0.02 2.29 9.74
N ALA A 38 -1.15 1.64 9.64
CA ALA A 38 -2.18 2.00 8.67
C ALA A 38 -2.78 3.39 8.95
N VAL A 39 -3.06 3.70 10.22
CA VAL A 39 -3.57 5.02 10.65
C VAL A 39 -2.53 6.11 10.39
N TYR A 40 -1.27 5.87 10.78
CA TYR A 40 -0.19 6.81 10.49
C TYR A 40 0.01 7.00 8.98
N GLY A 41 -0.03 5.91 8.21
CA GLY A 41 0.03 5.96 6.75
C GLY A 41 -1.13 6.76 6.15
N ALA A 42 -2.36 6.56 6.63
CA ALA A 42 -3.54 7.30 6.17
C ALA A 42 -3.44 8.79 6.51
N LEU A 43 -2.98 9.15 7.70
CA LEU A 43 -2.73 10.55 8.09
C LEU A 43 -1.67 11.19 7.19
N LEU A 44 -0.56 10.50 6.95
CA LEU A 44 0.50 10.97 6.07
C LEU A 44 -0.01 11.16 4.64
N LEU A 45 -0.80 10.20 4.13
CA LEU A 45 -1.43 10.28 2.81
C LEU A 45 -2.38 11.48 2.72
N CYS A 46 -3.17 11.75 3.76
CA CYS A 46 -4.05 12.91 3.84
C CYS A 46 -3.29 14.23 3.78
N VAL A 47 -2.19 14.36 4.54
CA VAL A 47 -1.30 15.54 4.50
C VAL A 47 -0.65 15.67 3.12
N ALA A 48 -0.14 14.58 2.56
CA ALA A 48 0.49 14.56 1.24
C ALA A 48 -0.49 14.99 0.13
N LEU A 49 -1.73 14.51 0.16
CA LEU A 49 -2.78 14.92 -0.77
C LEU A 49 -3.10 16.41 -0.64
N THR A 50 -3.17 16.92 0.60
CA THR A 50 -3.41 18.34 0.85
C THR A 50 -2.31 19.20 0.22
N ILE A 51 -1.04 18.84 0.42
CA ILE A 51 0.10 19.53 -0.19
C ILE A 51 0.03 19.43 -1.71
N LEU A 52 -0.27 18.24 -2.24
CA LEU A 52 -0.35 18.01 -3.68
C LEU A 52 -1.42 18.89 -4.35
N ILE A 53 -2.60 19.00 -3.73
CA ILE A 53 -3.68 19.88 -4.21
C ILE A 53 -3.21 21.34 -4.24
N LEU A 54 -2.55 21.81 -3.16
CA LEU A 54 -2.02 23.16 -3.10
C LEU A 54 -0.98 23.43 -4.18
N VAL A 55 -0.08 22.47 -4.45
CA VAL A 55 0.91 22.57 -5.52
C VAL A 55 0.24 22.64 -6.90
N VAL A 56 -0.78 21.82 -7.15
CA VAL A 56 -1.53 21.87 -8.42
C VAL A 56 -2.21 23.22 -8.61
N ILE A 57 -2.81 23.78 -7.56
CA ILE A 57 -3.43 25.11 -7.59
C ILE A 57 -2.38 26.19 -7.83
N LEU A 58 -1.21 26.10 -7.19
CA LEU A 58 -0.11 27.04 -7.38
C LEU A 58 0.40 27.02 -8.83
N ILE A 59 0.60 25.84 -9.41
CA ILE A 59 1.03 25.71 -10.81
C ILE A 59 -0.06 26.22 -11.76
N GLY A 60 -1.33 25.92 -11.46
CA GLY A 60 -2.47 26.37 -12.28
C GLY A 60 -2.62 27.88 -12.30
N THR A 61 -2.52 28.52 -11.13
CA THR A 61 -2.55 29.99 -11.00
C THR A 61 -1.32 30.65 -11.66
N PHE A 62 -0.14 30.04 -11.55
CA PHE A 62 1.05 30.51 -12.26
C PHE A 62 0.87 30.47 -13.78
N LEU A 63 0.35 29.36 -14.30
CA LEU A 63 0.10 29.19 -15.74
C LEU A 63 -1.01 30.13 -16.24
N ASN A 64 -2.02 30.38 -15.41
CA ASN A 64 -3.08 31.36 -15.65
C ASN A 64 -2.54 32.76 -15.91
N ARG A 65 -1.64 33.23 -15.03
CA ARG A 65 -1.01 34.55 -15.16
C ARG A 65 -0.19 34.66 -16.44
N TRP A 66 0.50 33.59 -16.84
CA TRP A 66 1.23 33.55 -18.10
C TRP A 66 0.27 33.68 -19.30
N LEU A 67 -0.84 32.94 -19.27
CA LEU A 67 -1.81 32.89 -20.37
C LEU A 67 -2.78 34.07 -20.42
N HIS A 68 -2.71 35.04 -19.49
CA HIS A 68 -3.63 36.17 -19.38
C HIS A 68 -5.12 35.77 -19.34
N SER A 69 -5.43 34.61 -18.77
CA SER A 69 -6.79 34.10 -18.67
C SER A 69 -7.02 33.47 -17.31
N ASP A 70 -8.24 33.58 -16.77
CA ASP A 70 -8.57 33.14 -15.41
C ASP A 70 -8.81 31.63 -15.26
N TYR A 71 -8.90 30.86 -16.34
CA TYR A 71 -9.23 29.42 -16.27
C TYR A 71 -8.39 28.51 -17.16
N LEU A 72 -7.68 29.06 -18.16
CA LEU A 72 -6.93 28.25 -19.12
C LEU A 72 -5.75 27.52 -18.48
N GLY A 73 -5.15 28.07 -17.42
CA GLY A 73 -4.05 27.41 -16.70
C GLY A 73 -4.48 26.07 -16.11
N PHE A 74 -5.68 26.00 -15.53
CA PHE A 74 -6.24 24.77 -14.98
C PHE A 74 -6.68 23.78 -16.06
N LEU A 75 -7.24 24.27 -17.17
CA LEU A 75 -7.67 23.41 -18.29
C LEU A 75 -6.48 22.68 -18.94
N ILE A 76 -5.36 23.37 -19.13
CA ILE A 76 -4.13 22.78 -19.67
C ILE A 76 -3.56 21.74 -18.70
N LEU A 77 -3.50 22.05 -17.41
CA LEU A 77 -3.08 21.09 -16.38
C LEU A 77 -3.95 19.83 -16.38
N LEU A 78 -5.26 20.00 -16.47
CA LEU A 78 -6.20 18.89 -16.56
C LEU A 78 -5.95 18.04 -17.80
N GLY A 79 -5.75 18.68 -18.97
CA GLY A 79 -5.38 18.01 -20.20
C GLY A 79 -4.09 17.19 -20.08
N VAL A 80 -3.04 17.76 -19.46
CA VAL A 80 -1.76 17.06 -19.22
C VAL A 80 -1.93 15.86 -18.29
N PHE A 81 -2.71 16.00 -17.22
CA PHE A 81 -2.99 14.90 -16.30
C PHE A 81 -3.78 13.77 -16.98
N VAL A 82 -4.79 14.11 -17.77
CA VAL A 82 -5.58 13.15 -18.55
C VAL A 82 -4.68 12.44 -19.56
N LEU A 83 -3.81 13.17 -20.26
CA LEU A 83 -2.88 12.59 -21.23
C LEU A 83 -1.93 11.59 -20.56
N LYS A 84 -1.33 11.96 -19.41
CA LYS A 84 -0.51 11.03 -18.61
C LYS A 84 -1.28 9.78 -18.21
N LEU A 85 -2.54 9.93 -17.80
CA LEU A 85 -3.38 8.83 -17.37
C LEU A 85 -3.70 7.88 -18.54
N VAL A 86 -4.01 8.44 -19.72
CA VAL A 86 -4.21 7.65 -20.95
C VAL A 86 -2.93 6.91 -21.34
N ILE A 87 -1.77 7.57 -21.33
CA ILE A 87 -0.48 6.94 -21.61
C ILE A 87 -0.23 5.78 -20.64
N TRP A 88 -0.48 5.99 -19.35
CA TRP A 88 -0.32 4.94 -18.33
C TRP A 88 -1.23 3.74 -18.60
N ILE A 89 -2.50 3.96 -18.94
CA ILE A 89 -3.46 2.88 -19.24
C ILE A 89 -3.05 2.11 -20.49
N VAL A 90 -2.55 2.79 -21.53
CA VAL A 90 -2.09 2.13 -22.76
C VAL A 90 -0.79 1.35 -22.51
N TRP A 91 0.12 1.91 -21.72
CA TRP A 91 1.41 1.30 -21.42
C TRP A 91 1.37 0.27 -20.28
N LYS A 92 0.25 0.15 -19.56
CA LYS A 92 0.11 -0.82 -18.45
C LYS A 92 0.52 -2.22 -18.87
N GLU A 93 0.13 -2.64 -20.07
CA GLU A 93 0.43 -3.97 -20.58
C GLU A 93 1.91 -4.12 -20.96
N ALA A 94 2.52 -3.05 -21.49
CA ALA A 94 3.95 -3.03 -21.78
C ALA A 94 4.79 -3.10 -20.50
N PHE A 95 4.39 -2.37 -19.45
CA PHE A 95 5.02 -2.43 -18.13
C PHE A 95 4.87 -3.81 -17.48
N VAL A 96 3.69 -4.41 -17.52
CA VAL A 96 3.46 -5.77 -16.98
C VAL A 96 4.28 -6.82 -17.75
N ARG A 97 4.37 -6.70 -19.08
CA ARG A 97 5.25 -7.57 -19.90
C ARG A 97 6.72 -7.37 -19.58
N MET A 98 7.16 -6.13 -19.36
CA MET A 98 8.55 -5.82 -19.00
C MET A 98 8.91 -6.40 -17.63
N ILE A 99 8.06 -6.22 -16.62
CA ILE A 99 8.25 -6.78 -15.28
C ILE A 99 8.29 -8.31 -15.33
N ARG A 100 7.40 -8.94 -16.11
CA ARG A 100 7.41 -10.39 -16.29
C ARG A 100 8.70 -10.89 -16.94
N ASN A 101 9.19 -10.22 -17.98
CA ASN A 101 10.44 -10.59 -18.64
C ASN A 101 11.66 -10.44 -17.74
N VAL A 102 11.67 -9.43 -16.88
CA VAL A 102 12.73 -9.24 -15.87
C VAL A 102 12.71 -10.38 -14.86
N ILE A 103 11.55 -10.73 -14.30
CA ILE A 103 11.43 -11.84 -13.33
C ILE A 103 11.85 -13.18 -13.96
N VAL A 104 11.40 -13.48 -15.18
CA VAL A 104 11.75 -14.73 -15.86
C VAL A 104 13.25 -14.83 -16.15
N ARG A 105 13.91 -13.70 -16.49
CA ARG A 105 15.38 -13.68 -16.65
C ARG A 105 16.10 -13.96 -15.34
N PHE A 106 15.70 -13.33 -14.24
CA PHE A 106 16.32 -13.55 -12.93
C PHE A 106 16.12 -14.98 -12.40
N THR A 107 15.00 -15.64 -12.73
CA THR A 107 14.79 -17.05 -12.37
C THR A 107 15.65 -18.00 -13.22
N LYS A 108 15.84 -17.72 -14.52
CA LYS A 108 16.68 -18.54 -15.41
C LYS A 108 18.18 -18.43 -15.15
N GLU A 109 18.63 -17.34 -14.54
CA GLU A 109 20.06 -17.13 -14.23
C GLU A 109 20.48 -17.82 -12.92
N LYS A 110 19.53 -18.46 -12.22
CA LYS A 110 19.76 -19.17 -10.95
C LYS A 110 19.74 -20.70 -11.06
N GLU A 111 19.51 -21.24 -12.27
CA GLU A 111 19.75 -22.65 -12.64
C GLU A 111 21.07 -22.76 -13.41
#